data_AF-A0A4Y4K373-F1
#
_entry.id   AF-A0A4Y4K373-F1
#
_cell.length_a   1.000
_cell.length_b   1.000
_cell.length_c   1.000
_cell.angle_alpha   90.00
_cell.angle_beta   90.00
_cell.angle_gamma   90.00
#
_symmetry.space_group_name_H-M   'P 1'
#
loop_
_entity.id
_entity.type
_entity.pdbx_description
1 polymer ?
#
loop_
_entity_poly.entity_id
_entity_poly.type
_entity_poly.pdbx_seq_one_letter_code
_entity_poly.pdbx_strand_id
1 'polypeptide(L)' 'MTTHRSHKPLADPARPVERAVNATLILAVLAALGWIAGMIWTVADWSL' A
#
# COMPACT_ATOMS: atom_id res chain seq x y z
N MET A 1 16.66 39.62 16.75
CA MET A 1 15.35 38.96 16.58
C MET A 1 15.23 38.46 15.16
N THR A 2 15.67 37.22 14.91
CA THR A 2 15.39 36.53 13.66
C THR A 2 14.09 35.76 13.85
N THR A 3 13.02 36.23 13.22
CA THR A 3 11.76 35.48 13.18
C THR A 3 12.05 34.15 12.49
N HIS A 4 12.11 33.07 13.26
CA HIS A 4 12.08 31.71 12.76
C HIS A 4 10.77 31.53 11.99
N ARG A 5 10.82 31.70 10.67
CA ARG A 5 9.72 31.29 9.78
C ARG A 5 9.70 29.78 9.78
N SER A 6 8.96 29.22 10.73
CA SER A 6 8.57 27.82 10.70
C SER A 6 7.89 27.59 9.35
N HIS A 7 8.42 26.66 8.55
CA HIS A 7 7.75 26.21 7.34
C HIS A 7 6.39 25.68 7.78
N LYS A 8 5.34 26.47 7.52
CA LYS A 8 3.95 26.02 7.64
C LYS A 8 3.88 24.67 6.92
N PRO A 9 3.37 23.59 7.55
CA PRO A 9 3.17 22.34 6.84
C PRO A 9 2.05 22.58 5.83
N LEU A 10 2.42 23.08 4.64
CA LEU A 10 1.63 22.92 3.45
C LEU A 10 1.56 21.40 3.28
N ALA A 11 0.37 20.84 3.25
CA ALA A 11 0.19 19.43 2.94
C ALA A 11 1.00 19.15 1.67
N ASP A 12 2.14 18.47 1.84
CA ASP A 12 3.13 18.32 0.79
C ASP A 12 2.44 17.62 -0.38
N PRO A 13 2.35 18.25 -1.57
CA PRO A 13 1.66 17.66 -2.72
C PRO A 13 2.29 16.34 -3.19
N ALA A 14 3.50 15.98 -2.75
CA ALA A 14 4.08 14.66 -2.97
C ALA A 14 3.54 13.59 -1.99
N ARG A 15 3.11 13.98 -0.78
CA ARG A 15 2.54 13.08 0.24
C ARG A 15 1.27 12.32 -0.21
N PRO A 16 0.31 12.90 -0.96
CA PRO A 16 -0.81 12.14 -1.50
C PRO A 16 -0.37 11.11 -2.55
N VAL A 17 0.67 11.39 -3.34
CA VAL A 17 1.23 10.44 -4.32
C VAL A 17 1.87 9.25 -3.61
N GLU A 18 2.71 9.48 -2.60
CA GLU A 18 3.32 8.41 -1.79
C GLU A 18 2.26 7.50 -1.13
N ARG A 19 1.18 8.10 -0.61
CA ARG A 19 0.06 7.34 -0.03
C ARG A 19 -0.68 6.51 -1.06
N ALA A 20 -0.93 7.07 -2.25
CA ALA A 20 -1.59 6.35 -3.33
C ALA A 20 -0.75 5.16 -3.78
N VAL A 21 0.56 5.35 -3.97
CA VAL A 21 1.51 4.28 -4.34
C VAL A 21 1.52 3.19 -3.29
N ASN A 22 1.67 3.54 -2.00
CA ASN A 22 1.62 2.55 -0.92
C ASN A 22 0.28 1.81 -0.86
N ALA A 23 -0.84 2.51 -1.03
CA ALA A 23 -2.15 1.86 -1.05
C ALA A 23 -2.26 0.85 -2.21
N THR A 24 -1.81 1.23 -3.43
CA THR A 24 -1.80 0.31 -4.57
C THR A 24 -0.86 -0.87 -4.37
N LEU A 25 0.32 -0.66 -3.76
CA LEU A 25 1.24 -1.75 -3.43
C LEU A 25 0.62 -2.72 -2.42
N ILE A 26 -0.02 -2.21 -1.38
CA ILE A 26 -0.73 -3.05 -0.39
C ILE A 26 -1.84 -3.85 -1.07
N LEU A 27 -2.65 -3.22 -1.92
CA LEU A 27 -3.72 -3.92 -2.65
C LEU A 27 -3.16 -4.99 -3.59
N ALA A 28 -2.06 -4.71 -4.28
CA ALA A 28 -1.39 -5.69 -5.14
C ALA A 28 -0.88 -6.90 -4.34
N VAL A 29 -0.28 -6.66 -3.16
CA VAL A 29 0.16 -7.72 -2.25
C VAL A 29 -1.03 -8.57 -1.78
N LEU A 30 -2.14 -7.93 -1.37
CA LEU A 30 -3.34 -8.65 -0.93
C LEU A 30 -3.96 -9.48 -2.06
N ALA A 31 -3.99 -8.95 -3.28
CA ALA A 31 -4.47 -9.68 -4.46
C ALA A 31 -3.59 -10.90 -4.77
N ALA A 32 -2.26 -10.75 -4.72
CA ALA A 32 -1.32 -11.84 -4.91
C ALA A 32 -1.47 -12.93 -3.84
N LEU A 33 -1.62 -12.54 -2.57
CA LEU A 33 -1.86 -13.47 -1.46
C LEU A 33 -3.18 -14.23 -1.64
N GLY A 34 -4.27 -13.53 -2.01
CA GLY A 34 -5.56 -14.16 -2.29
C GLY A 34 -5.48 -15.16 -3.45
N TRP A 35 -4.77 -14.81 -4.52
CA TRP A 35 -4.52 -15.71 -5.65
C TRP A 35 -3.75 -16.97 -5.24
N ILE A 36 -2.65 -16.81 -4.50
CA ILE A 36 -1.83 -17.94 -4.02
C ILE A 36 -2.65 -18.84 -3.10
N ALA A 37 -3.40 -18.26 -2.16
CA ALA A 37 -4.28 -19.03 -1.28
C ALA A 37 -5.35 -19.78 -2.07
N GLY A 38 -5.93 -19.17 -3.10
CA GLY A 38 -6.89 -19.81 -4.00
C GLY A 38 -6.27 -20.99 -4.75
N MET A 39 -5.07 -20.84 -5.30
CA MET A 39 -4.35 -21.92 -5.96
C MET A 39 -4.05 -23.09 -5.02
N ILE A 40 -3.58 -22.79 -3.80
CA ILE A 40 -3.33 -23.80 -2.78
C ILE A 40 -4.64 -24.51 -2.41
N TRP A 41 -5.72 -23.76 -2.22
CA TRP A 41 -7.02 -24.34 -1.91
C TRP A 41 -7.50 -25.28 -3.02
N THR A 42 -7.43 -24.85 -4.29
CA THR A 42 -7.78 -25.71 -5.41
C THR A 42 -6.91 -26.97 -5.43
N VAL A 43 -5.58 -26.85 -5.35
CA VAL A 43 -4.70 -28.03 -5.35
C VAL A 43 -4.96 -28.97 -4.17
N ALA A 44 -5.21 -28.42 -2.98
CA ALA A 44 -5.51 -29.22 -1.79
C ALA A 44 -6.86 -29.92 -1.90
N ASP A 45 -7.88 -29.26 -2.45
CA ASP A 45 -9.21 -29.82 -2.70
C ASP A 45 -9.15 -31.02 -3.66
N TRP A 46 -8.34 -30.93 -4.72
CA TRP A 46 -8.10 -32.08 -5.63
C TRP A 46 -7.26 -33.20 -5.01
N SER A 47 -6.48 -32.92 -3.95
CA SER A 47 -5.61 -33.91 -3.31
C SER A 47 -6.27 -34.67 -2.16
N LEU A 48 -7.47 -34.24 -1.71
CA LEU A 48 -8.24 -34.87 -0.64
C LEU A 48 -9.26 -35.86 -1.23
#